data_AF-A0AAP2M1J9-F1
#
_entry.id   AF-A0AAP2M1J9-F1
#
_cell.length_a   1.000
_cell.length_b   1.000
_cell.length_c   1.000
_cell.angle_alpha   90.00
_cell.angle_beta   90.00
_cell.angle_gamma   90.00
#
_symmetry.space_group_name_H-M   'P 1'
#
loop_
_entity.id
_entity.type
_entity.pdbx_description
1 polymer ?
#
loop_
_entity_poly.entity_id
_entity_poly.type
_entity_poly.pdbx_seq_one_letter_code
_entity_poly.pdbx_strand_id
1 'polypeptide(L)'
;MIDTAMARLNEGTIVIYALSVLFYFIDFLQHNRKAGKMAFWLLSIVWTLQTVYLAYFMWVTGRFPVLNVTEALYFYAWVLVTLSLVLTKLLRVDFIVFFTNVIGFSMIAIHTFSPTEQQSAAFSGQLVSELLVIHITMAILSYGAFSLSFVFSVLYMFQYHLLKKKKWGKWLLRIEDLSKLDYMAYVLNVIGVPMLLLSLILGVIWAYVSLETLYWFDAKVLGSFVVLLLYSYYLYIRLIKELQGKVAALWNTACFLVLMINYFLLGSLSQFHWFS
;
A
#
# COMPACT_ATOMS: atom_id res chain seq x y z
N MET A 1 21.12 -23.09 3.98
CA MET A 1 20.27 -23.68 2.92
C MET A 1 18.86 -23.10 2.90
N ILE A 2 18.24 -22.85 4.07
CA ILE A 2 16.89 -22.26 4.17
C ILE A 2 16.89 -20.78 3.74
N ASP A 3 17.85 -19.98 4.21
CA ASP A 3 17.95 -18.56 3.84
C ASP A 3 18.22 -18.37 2.34
N THR A 4 19.03 -19.26 1.75
CA THR A 4 19.31 -19.25 0.32
C THR A 4 18.07 -19.58 -0.51
N ALA A 5 17.20 -20.48 -0.05
CA ALA A 5 15.97 -20.82 -0.77
C ALA A 5 14.97 -19.64 -0.73
N MET A 6 14.85 -18.96 0.40
CA MET A 6 14.01 -17.77 0.56
C MET A 6 14.50 -16.58 -0.29
N ALA A 7 15.81 -16.37 -0.33
CA ALA A 7 16.42 -15.36 -1.20
C ALA A 7 16.12 -15.65 -2.69
N ARG A 8 16.34 -16.89 -3.14
CA ARG A 8 16.03 -17.30 -4.53
C ARG A 8 14.55 -17.18 -4.87
N LEU A 9 13.66 -17.51 -3.93
CA LEU A 9 12.22 -17.35 -4.10
C LEU A 9 11.85 -15.88 -4.30
N ASN A 10 12.42 -14.98 -3.49
CA ASN A 10 12.20 -13.55 -3.62
C ASN A 10 12.76 -12.99 -4.95
N GLU A 11 13.97 -13.39 -5.35
CA GLU A 11 14.59 -13.05 -6.64
C GLU A 11 13.69 -13.48 -7.83
N GLY A 12 13.16 -14.71 -7.79
CA GLY A 12 12.21 -15.17 -8.81
C GLY A 12 10.91 -14.36 -8.80
N THR A 13 10.39 -14.05 -7.62
CA THR A 13 9.15 -13.28 -7.44
C THR A 13 9.27 -11.88 -8.03
N ILE A 14 10.36 -11.14 -7.75
CA ILE A 14 10.55 -9.78 -8.26
C ILE A 14 10.69 -9.77 -9.79
N VAL A 15 11.36 -10.75 -10.39
CA VAL A 15 11.48 -10.86 -11.86
C VAL A 15 10.12 -11.13 -12.51
N ILE A 16 9.35 -12.07 -11.97
CA ILE A 16 7.99 -12.37 -12.47
C ILE A 16 7.08 -11.15 -12.27
N TYR A 17 7.22 -10.42 -11.17
CA TYR A 17 6.45 -9.21 -10.93
C TYR A 17 6.83 -8.08 -11.90
N ALA A 18 8.13 -7.89 -12.19
CA ALA A 18 8.57 -6.95 -13.21
C ALA A 18 7.96 -7.28 -14.59
N LEU A 19 7.94 -8.57 -14.98
CA LEU A 19 7.30 -9.02 -16.22
C LEU A 19 5.79 -8.76 -16.20
N SER A 20 5.10 -9.03 -15.09
CA SER A 20 3.68 -8.72 -14.91
C SER A 20 3.39 -7.24 -15.14
N VAL A 21 4.15 -6.35 -14.49
CA VAL A 21 4.01 -4.89 -14.65
C VAL A 21 4.28 -4.47 -16.08
N LEU A 22 5.28 -5.06 -16.75
CA LEU A 22 5.57 -4.81 -18.16
C LEU A 22 4.39 -5.20 -19.06
N PHE A 23 3.77 -6.37 -18.85
CA PHE A 23 2.60 -6.78 -19.63
C PHE A 23 1.37 -5.90 -19.36
N TYR A 24 1.15 -5.46 -18.11
CA TYR A 24 0.14 -4.45 -17.81
C TYR A 24 0.44 -3.12 -18.50
N PHE A 25 1.71 -2.72 -18.59
CA PHE A 25 2.11 -1.52 -19.33
C PHE A 25 1.89 -1.65 -20.85
N ILE A 26 2.17 -2.82 -21.43
CA ILE A 26 1.89 -3.10 -22.85
C ILE A 26 0.38 -3.07 -23.09
N ASP A 27 -0.41 -3.69 -22.23
CA ASP A 27 -1.87 -3.65 -22.32
C ASP A 27 -2.42 -2.22 -22.14
N PHE A 28 -1.81 -1.44 -21.23
CA PHE A 28 -2.08 -0.01 -21.02
C PHE A 28 -1.85 0.81 -22.28
N LEU A 29 -0.69 0.67 -22.95
CA LEU A 29 -0.35 1.44 -24.16
C LEU A 29 -1.06 0.94 -25.42
N GLN A 30 -0.99 -0.36 -25.68
CA GLN A 30 -1.34 -0.97 -26.98
C GLN A 30 -2.75 -1.56 -27.01
N HIS A 31 -3.48 -1.57 -25.89
CA HIS A 31 -4.83 -2.14 -25.79
C HIS A 31 -4.87 -3.64 -26.17
N ASN A 32 -3.80 -4.36 -25.84
CA ASN A 32 -3.65 -5.76 -26.21
C ASN A 32 -4.22 -6.67 -25.12
N ARG A 33 -5.48 -7.11 -25.31
CA ARG A 33 -6.17 -8.04 -24.40
C ARG A 33 -5.39 -9.32 -24.08
N LYS A 34 -4.52 -9.80 -24.98
CA LYS A 34 -3.66 -10.96 -24.69
C LYS A 34 -2.59 -10.60 -23.66
N ALA A 35 -1.97 -9.43 -23.79
CA ALA A 35 -1.02 -8.91 -22.81
C ALA A 35 -1.68 -8.72 -21.43
N GLY A 36 -2.90 -8.17 -21.37
CA GLY A 36 -3.63 -8.04 -20.11
C GLY A 36 -3.92 -9.38 -19.43
N LYS A 37 -4.32 -10.41 -20.19
CA LYS A 37 -4.49 -11.77 -19.67
C LYS A 37 -3.17 -12.37 -19.15
N MET A 38 -2.08 -12.20 -19.90
CA MET A 38 -0.76 -12.67 -19.46
C MET A 38 -0.33 -11.97 -18.17
N ALA A 39 -0.52 -10.65 -18.09
CA ALA A 39 -0.22 -9.86 -16.90
C ALA A 39 -0.99 -10.36 -15.67
N PHE A 40 -2.28 -10.66 -15.82
CA PHE A 40 -3.11 -11.21 -14.75
C PHE A 40 -2.62 -12.57 -14.23
N TRP A 41 -2.27 -13.49 -15.15
CA TRP A 41 -1.75 -14.79 -14.76
C TRP A 41 -0.38 -14.68 -14.08
N LEU A 42 0.52 -13.84 -14.59
CA LEU A 42 1.81 -13.56 -13.95
C LEU A 42 1.62 -12.94 -12.57
N LEU A 43 0.71 -11.98 -12.40
CA LEU A 43 0.39 -11.39 -11.11
C LEU A 43 -0.19 -12.42 -10.12
N SER A 44 -0.99 -13.37 -10.61
CA SER A 44 -1.52 -14.46 -9.79
C SER A 44 -0.41 -15.41 -9.31
N ILE A 45 0.60 -15.65 -10.16
CA ILE A 45 1.81 -16.38 -9.77
C ILE A 45 2.58 -15.61 -8.72
N VAL A 46 2.80 -14.29 -8.90
CA VAL A 46 3.45 -13.42 -7.91
C VAL A 46 2.73 -13.51 -6.55
N TRP A 47 1.42 -13.37 -6.55
CA TRP A 47 0.61 -13.47 -5.32
C TRP A 47 0.80 -14.83 -4.63
N THR A 48 0.81 -15.92 -5.41
CA THR A 48 1.03 -17.27 -4.87
C THR A 48 2.43 -17.40 -4.28
N LEU A 49 3.47 -16.93 -4.98
CA LEU A 49 4.85 -16.98 -4.49
C LEU A 49 5.03 -16.13 -3.22
N GLN A 50 4.44 -14.93 -3.17
CA GLN A 50 4.46 -14.09 -1.98
C GLN A 50 3.71 -14.75 -0.81
N THR A 51 2.59 -15.40 -1.07
CA THR A 51 1.83 -16.13 -0.04
C THR A 51 2.64 -17.30 0.52
N VAL A 52 3.31 -18.06 -0.37
CA VAL A 52 4.21 -19.15 0.03
C VAL A 52 5.39 -18.62 0.84
N TYR A 53 6.00 -17.50 0.42
CA TYR A 53 7.08 -16.86 1.16
C TYR A 53 6.64 -16.46 2.57
N LEU A 54 5.50 -15.76 2.71
CA LEU A 54 4.96 -15.35 4.00
C LEU A 54 4.61 -16.55 4.88
N ALA A 55 3.96 -17.59 4.32
CA ALA A 55 3.61 -18.81 5.04
C ALA A 55 4.84 -19.58 5.52
N TYR A 56 5.85 -19.70 4.66
CA TYR A 56 7.11 -20.36 5.01
C TYR A 56 7.87 -19.57 6.07
N PHE A 57 7.91 -18.24 5.96
CA PHE A 57 8.50 -17.37 6.98
C PHE A 57 7.83 -17.58 8.34
N MET A 58 6.48 -17.59 8.39
CA MET A 58 5.73 -17.85 9.62
C MET A 58 6.02 -19.24 10.19
N TRP A 59 6.16 -20.25 9.34
CA TRP A 59 6.47 -21.61 9.78
C TRP A 59 7.87 -21.74 10.39
N VAL A 60 8.87 -21.06 9.80
CA VAL A 60 10.26 -21.11 10.28
C VAL A 60 10.48 -20.25 11.52
N THR A 61 9.91 -19.04 11.54
CA THR A 61 10.16 -18.06 12.61
C THR A 61 9.13 -18.11 13.75
N GLY A 62 8.02 -18.81 13.56
CA GLY A 62 6.92 -18.88 14.54
C GLY A 62 6.17 -17.58 14.77
N ARG A 63 6.40 -16.54 13.95
CA ARG A 63 5.82 -15.20 14.12
C ARG A 63 5.32 -14.61 12.81
N PHE A 64 4.45 -13.60 12.91
CA PHE A 64 3.92 -12.88 11.76
C PHE A 64 4.96 -11.89 11.16
N PRO A 65 5.14 -11.84 9.83
CA PRO A 65 6.16 -11.05 9.13
C PRO A 65 5.75 -9.57 8.94
N VAL A 66 5.65 -8.81 10.02
CA VAL A 66 5.34 -7.36 9.96
C VAL A 66 6.15 -6.52 10.94
N LEU A 67 7.06 -7.14 11.69
CA LEU A 67 7.72 -6.45 12.81
C LEU A 67 8.84 -5.53 12.33
N ASN A 68 9.43 -5.84 11.18
CA ASN A 68 10.49 -5.04 10.58
C ASN A 68 9.96 -4.21 9.40
N VAL A 69 10.63 -3.11 9.08
CA VAL A 69 10.25 -2.24 7.94
C VAL A 69 10.30 -3.02 6.62
N THR A 70 11.32 -3.86 6.44
CA THR A 70 11.46 -4.73 5.26
C THR A 70 10.30 -5.74 5.17
N GLU A 71 10.00 -6.43 6.26
CA GLU A 71 8.87 -7.37 6.33
C GLU A 71 7.53 -6.67 6.06
N ALA A 72 7.32 -5.48 6.65
CA ALA A 72 6.14 -4.65 6.44
C ALA A 72 6.00 -4.22 4.97
N LEU A 73 7.10 -3.88 4.28
CA LEU A 73 7.10 -3.57 2.85
C LEU A 73 6.65 -4.78 2.01
N TYR A 74 7.12 -5.99 2.35
CA TYR A 74 6.73 -7.21 1.66
C TYR A 74 5.24 -7.51 1.87
N PHE A 75 4.77 -7.43 3.12
CA PHE A 75 3.36 -7.62 3.45
C PHE A 75 2.48 -6.55 2.79
N TYR A 76 2.94 -5.30 2.73
CA TYR A 76 2.23 -4.23 2.03
C TYR A 76 2.13 -4.47 0.53
N ALA A 77 3.21 -4.94 -0.11
CA ALA A 77 3.19 -5.35 -1.51
C ALA A 77 2.16 -6.46 -1.73
N TRP A 78 2.11 -7.47 -0.85
CA TRP A 78 1.13 -8.56 -0.91
C TRP A 78 -0.32 -8.07 -0.78
N VAL A 79 -0.58 -7.11 0.12
CA VAL A 79 -1.90 -6.45 0.25
C VAL A 79 -2.28 -5.74 -1.06
N LEU A 80 -1.37 -4.97 -1.66
CA LEU A 80 -1.64 -4.28 -2.92
C LEU A 80 -1.89 -5.24 -4.09
N VAL A 81 -1.11 -6.33 -4.19
CA VAL A 81 -1.32 -7.38 -5.19
C VAL A 81 -2.68 -8.05 -5.01
N THR A 82 -3.05 -8.37 -3.76
CA THR A 82 -4.34 -8.97 -3.42
C THR A 82 -5.49 -8.06 -3.85
N LEU A 83 -5.42 -6.79 -3.46
CA LEU A 83 -6.39 -5.77 -3.86
C LEU A 83 -6.47 -5.61 -5.38
N SER A 84 -5.33 -5.62 -6.06
CA SER A 84 -5.23 -5.53 -7.53
C SER A 84 -5.92 -6.70 -8.24
N LEU A 85 -5.72 -7.93 -7.76
CA LEU A 85 -6.40 -9.12 -8.29
C LEU A 85 -7.92 -9.08 -8.03
N VAL A 86 -8.33 -8.65 -6.84
CA VAL A 86 -9.75 -8.47 -6.49
C VAL A 86 -10.41 -7.42 -7.40
N LEU A 87 -9.77 -6.26 -7.60
CA LEU A 87 -10.27 -5.21 -8.48
C LEU A 87 -10.36 -5.65 -9.94
N THR A 88 -9.37 -6.42 -10.42
CA THR A 88 -9.40 -6.99 -11.77
C THR A 88 -10.62 -7.90 -11.96
N LYS A 89 -10.93 -8.72 -10.95
CA LYS A 89 -12.05 -9.67 -11.01
C LYS A 89 -13.42 -9.00 -10.85
N LEU A 90 -13.53 -8.01 -9.96
CA LEU A 90 -14.80 -7.37 -9.61
C LEU A 90 -15.17 -6.19 -10.52
N LEU A 91 -14.21 -5.32 -10.84
CA LEU A 91 -14.48 -4.02 -11.44
C LEU A 91 -13.95 -3.87 -12.88
N ARG A 92 -13.17 -4.83 -13.40
CA ARG A 92 -12.59 -4.84 -14.77
C ARG A 92 -11.89 -3.51 -15.17
N VAL A 93 -11.27 -2.85 -14.19
CA VAL A 93 -10.60 -1.55 -14.34
C VAL A 93 -9.11 -1.74 -14.59
N ASP A 94 -8.77 -2.02 -15.85
CA ASP A 94 -7.39 -2.36 -16.24
C ASP A 94 -6.35 -1.28 -15.89
N PHE A 95 -6.75 -0.01 -15.91
CA PHE A 95 -5.87 1.12 -15.60
C PHE A 95 -5.44 1.16 -14.14
N ILE A 96 -6.35 0.86 -13.23
CA ILE A 96 -6.11 0.92 -11.79
C ILE A 96 -5.11 -0.15 -11.41
N VAL A 97 -5.33 -1.36 -11.94
CA VAL A 97 -4.49 -2.54 -11.75
C VAL A 97 -3.04 -2.23 -12.12
N PHE A 98 -2.78 -1.57 -13.25
CA PHE A 98 -1.42 -1.16 -13.62
C PHE A 98 -0.77 -0.25 -12.55
N PHE A 99 -1.38 0.87 -12.21
CA PHE A 99 -0.79 1.83 -11.26
C PHE A 99 -0.67 1.25 -9.84
N THR A 100 -1.64 0.47 -9.37
CA THR A 100 -1.56 -0.24 -8.09
C THR A 100 -0.38 -1.21 -8.05
N ASN A 101 -0.15 -1.95 -9.15
CA ASN A 101 0.98 -2.88 -9.25
C ASN A 101 2.32 -2.17 -9.41
N VAL A 102 2.38 -0.96 -9.98
CA VAL A 102 3.61 -0.14 -9.96
C VAL A 102 3.99 0.25 -8.53
N ILE A 103 3.02 0.64 -7.71
CA ILE A 103 3.26 0.90 -6.27
C ILE A 103 3.71 -0.40 -5.58
N GLY A 104 2.98 -1.50 -5.75
CA GLY A 104 3.33 -2.78 -5.12
C GLY A 104 4.69 -3.33 -5.54
N PHE A 105 5.06 -3.18 -6.82
CA PHE A 105 6.39 -3.53 -7.33
C PHE A 105 7.48 -2.65 -6.71
N SER A 106 7.21 -1.36 -6.51
CA SER A 106 8.17 -0.46 -5.86
C SER A 106 8.46 -0.90 -4.43
N MET A 107 7.43 -1.35 -3.68
CA MET A 107 7.60 -1.86 -2.31
C MET A 107 8.44 -3.14 -2.24
N ILE A 108 8.17 -4.13 -3.12
CA ILE A 108 8.98 -5.36 -3.14
C ILE A 108 10.40 -5.12 -3.64
N ALA A 109 10.60 -4.15 -4.54
CA ALA A 109 11.93 -3.75 -5.00
C ALA A 109 12.73 -3.14 -3.85
N ILE A 110 12.13 -2.24 -3.07
CA ILE A 110 12.78 -1.67 -1.87
C ILE A 110 13.11 -2.77 -0.87
N HIS A 111 12.19 -3.72 -0.58
CA HIS A 111 12.49 -4.88 0.26
C HIS A 111 13.70 -5.68 -0.24
N THR A 112 13.77 -5.94 -1.54
CA THR A 112 14.77 -6.83 -2.15
C THR A 112 16.16 -6.20 -2.21
N PHE A 113 16.23 -4.88 -2.44
CA PHE A 113 17.50 -4.15 -2.58
C PHE A 113 17.89 -3.37 -1.32
N SER A 114 17.07 -3.39 -0.27
CA SER A 114 17.45 -2.85 1.04
C SER A 114 18.58 -3.72 1.62
N PRO A 115 19.68 -3.10 2.13
CA PRO A 115 20.73 -3.85 2.81
C PRO A 115 20.10 -4.69 3.91
N THR A 116 20.36 -6.00 3.90
CA THR A 116 19.93 -6.88 4.99
C THR A 116 20.70 -6.50 6.24
N GLU A 117 20.20 -5.54 7.01
CA GLU A 117 20.70 -5.34 8.36
C GLU A 117 20.27 -6.57 9.16
N GLN A 118 21.24 -7.43 9.49
CA GLN A 118 21.07 -8.55 10.42
C GLN A 118 20.81 -8.07 11.88
N GLN A 119 20.33 -6.85 12.06
CA GLN A 119 19.88 -6.31 13.33
C GLN A 119 18.36 -6.45 13.34
N SER A 120 17.91 -7.52 14.01
CA SER A 120 16.55 -7.69 14.54
C SER A 120 16.51 -8.78 15.62
N ALA A 121 17.66 -9.42 15.91
CA ALA A 121 17.77 -10.47 16.92
C ALA A 121 17.56 -9.95 18.37
N ALA A 122 17.50 -8.63 18.58
CA ALA A 122 17.38 -8.02 19.91
C ALA A 122 15.96 -7.99 20.50
N PHE A 123 14.90 -8.25 19.71
CA PHE A 123 13.51 -8.32 20.22
C PHE A 123 12.99 -9.76 20.38
N SER A 124 13.90 -10.71 20.56
CA SER A 124 13.60 -12.16 20.59
C SER A 124 13.00 -12.68 21.90
N GLY A 125 12.56 -11.84 22.84
CA GLY A 125 11.98 -12.39 24.07
C GLY A 125 10.80 -11.93 24.92
N GLN A 126 10.26 -10.71 24.73
CA GLN A 126 9.29 -10.21 25.73
C GLN A 126 8.25 -9.18 25.28
N LEU A 127 8.29 -8.67 24.04
CA LEU A 127 7.50 -7.50 23.61
C LEU A 127 6.63 -7.69 22.36
N VAL A 128 6.67 -8.87 21.72
CA VAL A 128 5.77 -9.18 20.60
C VAL A 128 4.41 -9.61 21.16
N SER A 129 3.62 -8.62 21.55
CA SER A 129 2.21 -8.87 21.88
C SER A 129 1.39 -9.04 20.60
N GLU A 130 0.34 -9.84 20.65
CA GLU A 130 -0.65 -9.96 19.56
C GLU A 130 -1.21 -8.58 19.15
N LEU A 131 -1.30 -7.66 20.11
CA LEU A 131 -1.76 -6.29 19.91
C LEU A 131 -0.88 -5.51 18.92
N LEU A 132 0.45 -5.67 18.98
CA LEU A 132 1.38 -5.01 18.06
C LEU A 132 1.19 -5.51 16.62
N VAL A 133 1.02 -6.83 16.46
CA VAL A 133 0.79 -7.45 15.14
C VAL A 133 -0.53 -6.94 14.55
N ILE A 134 -1.60 -6.88 15.34
CA ILE A 134 -2.90 -6.37 14.90
C ILE A 134 -2.82 -4.88 14.54
N HIS A 135 -2.12 -4.07 15.35
CA HIS A 135 -1.87 -2.65 15.08
C HIS A 135 -1.21 -2.43 13.72
N ILE A 136 -0.07 -3.08 13.46
CA ILE A 136 0.70 -2.91 12.22
C ILE A 136 -0.10 -3.43 11.02
N THR A 137 -0.78 -4.58 11.17
CA THR A 137 -1.61 -5.15 10.11
C THR A 137 -2.74 -4.21 9.71
N MET A 138 -3.46 -3.63 10.69
CA MET A 138 -4.50 -2.64 10.39
C MET A 138 -3.94 -1.36 9.77
N ALA A 139 -2.74 -0.91 10.16
CA ALA A 139 -2.07 0.23 9.52
C ALA A 139 -1.82 -0.04 8.04
N ILE A 140 -1.23 -1.21 7.73
CA ILE A 140 -0.88 -1.58 6.35
C ILE A 140 -2.12 -1.78 5.48
N LEU A 141 -3.19 -2.36 6.02
CA LEU A 141 -4.46 -2.49 5.29
C LEU A 141 -5.07 -1.11 4.99
N SER A 142 -5.01 -0.18 5.94
CA SER A 142 -5.41 1.21 5.72
C SER A 142 -4.57 1.87 4.61
N TYR A 143 -3.26 1.69 4.62
CA TYR A 143 -2.37 2.20 3.57
C TYR A 143 -2.69 1.59 2.20
N GLY A 144 -3.10 0.32 2.15
CA GLY A 144 -3.61 -0.32 0.93
C GLY A 144 -4.83 0.39 0.37
N ALA A 145 -5.81 0.71 1.22
CA ALA A 145 -7.00 1.47 0.83
C ALA A 145 -6.63 2.89 0.33
N PHE A 146 -5.75 3.60 1.05
CA PHE A 146 -5.30 4.93 0.65
C PHE A 146 -4.49 4.92 -0.65
N SER A 147 -3.68 3.89 -0.91
CA SER A 147 -2.98 3.70 -2.19
C SER A 147 -3.93 3.54 -3.36
N LEU A 148 -4.96 2.70 -3.22
CA LEU A 148 -5.98 2.58 -4.25
C LEU A 148 -6.71 3.91 -4.47
N SER A 149 -7.08 4.58 -3.38
CA SER A 149 -7.77 5.88 -3.43
C SER A 149 -6.95 6.94 -4.17
N PHE A 150 -5.63 6.95 -3.92
CA PHE A 150 -4.67 7.78 -4.64
C PHE A 150 -4.65 7.45 -6.13
N VAL A 151 -4.58 6.17 -6.51
CA VAL A 151 -4.63 5.74 -7.92
C VAL A 151 -5.91 6.21 -8.61
N PHE A 152 -7.07 6.06 -7.97
CA PHE A 152 -8.34 6.59 -8.48
C PHE A 152 -8.29 8.11 -8.67
N SER A 153 -7.68 8.85 -7.74
CA SER A 153 -7.55 10.31 -7.82
C SER A 153 -6.59 10.77 -8.92
N VAL A 154 -5.48 10.06 -9.13
CA VAL A 154 -4.56 10.32 -10.25
C VAL A 154 -5.24 10.07 -11.58
N LEU A 155 -6.00 8.97 -11.71
CA LEU A 155 -6.78 8.68 -12.91
C LEU A 155 -7.87 9.72 -13.16
N TYR A 156 -8.54 10.18 -12.10
CA TYR A 156 -9.50 11.29 -12.18
C TYR A 156 -8.84 12.53 -12.79
N MET A 157 -7.68 12.92 -12.28
CA MET A 157 -6.96 14.10 -12.78
C MET A 157 -6.51 13.92 -14.23
N PHE A 158 -6.03 12.73 -14.59
CA PHE A 158 -5.63 12.39 -15.95
C PHE A 158 -6.82 12.49 -16.93
N GLN A 159 -7.96 11.89 -16.59
CA GLN A 159 -9.17 11.95 -17.40
C GLN A 159 -9.73 13.36 -17.51
N TYR A 160 -9.76 14.11 -16.40
CA TYR A 160 -10.18 15.51 -16.36
C TYR A 160 -9.35 16.38 -17.32
N HIS A 161 -8.04 16.16 -17.37
CA HIS A 161 -7.14 16.87 -18.29
C HIS A 161 -7.38 16.51 -19.76
N LEU A 162 -7.65 15.24 -20.07
CA LEU A 162 -7.97 14.79 -21.42
C LEU A 162 -9.28 15.39 -21.93
N LEU A 163 -10.32 15.42 -21.08
CA LEU A 163 -11.60 16.04 -21.38
C LEU A 163 -11.46 17.54 -21.64
N LYS A 164 -10.72 18.26 -20.78
CA LYS A 164 -10.49 19.70 -20.95
C LYS A 164 -9.75 20.03 -22.25
N LYS A 165 -8.83 19.16 -22.68
CA LYS A 165 -8.10 19.31 -23.96
C LYS A 165 -8.89 18.83 -25.18
N LYS A 166 -10.16 18.41 -25.02
CA LYS A 166 -11.01 17.83 -26.08
C LYS A 166 -10.30 16.70 -26.86
N LYS A 167 -9.41 15.95 -26.20
CA LYS A 167 -8.70 14.82 -26.80
C LYS A 167 -9.57 13.58 -26.69
N TRP A 168 -10.51 13.43 -27.63
CA TRP A 168 -11.37 12.26 -27.77
C TRP A 168 -10.58 11.08 -28.35
N GLY A 169 -9.68 10.53 -27.54
CA GLY A 169 -8.87 9.36 -27.90
C GLY A 169 -9.40 8.06 -27.26
N LYS A 170 -8.90 6.92 -27.71
CA LYS A 170 -9.21 5.58 -27.16
C LYS A 170 -9.00 5.50 -25.63
N TRP A 171 -8.07 6.29 -25.10
CA TRP A 171 -7.79 6.45 -23.68
C TRP A 171 -8.98 6.93 -22.85
N LEU A 172 -9.79 7.84 -23.39
CA LEU A 172 -10.94 8.41 -22.68
C LEU A 172 -12.06 7.37 -22.49
N LEU A 173 -12.20 6.43 -23.43
CA LEU A 173 -13.25 5.41 -23.44
C LEU A 173 -12.99 4.23 -22.49
N ARG A 174 -11.76 4.07 -22.02
CA ARG A 174 -11.37 2.94 -21.14
C ARG A 174 -11.22 3.37 -19.68
N ILE A 175 -11.02 4.66 -19.42
CA ILE A 175 -11.06 5.19 -18.06
C ILE A 175 -12.54 5.33 -17.67
N GLU A 176 -12.88 4.82 -16.47
CA GLU A 176 -14.22 4.96 -15.88
C GLU A 176 -14.64 6.43 -15.77
N ASP A 177 -15.93 6.71 -15.69
CA ASP A 177 -16.43 8.08 -15.59
C ASP A 177 -15.84 8.83 -14.38
N LEU A 178 -15.63 10.14 -14.54
CA LEU A 178 -15.09 11.03 -13.50
C LEU A 178 -15.83 10.86 -12.17
N SER A 179 -17.17 10.77 -12.20
CA SER A 179 -17.99 10.57 -11.00
C SER A 179 -17.71 9.23 -10.31
N LYS A 180 -17.48 8.15 -11.08
CA LYS A 180 -17.17 6.83 -10.53
C LYS A 180 -15.76 6.80 -9.95
N LEU A 181 -14.78 7.43 -10.59
CA LEU A 181 -13.42 7.54 -10.06
C LEU A 181 -13.40 8.33 -8.74
N ASP A 182 -14.11 9.47 -8.69
CA ASP A 182 -14.23 10.30 -7.50
C ASP A 182 -14.94 9.53 -6.36
N TYR A 183 -16.03 8.82 -6.67
CA TYR A 183 -16.77 8.01 -5.72
C TYR A 183 -15.97 6.82 -5.19
N MET A 184 -15.21 6.12 -6.02
CA MET A 184 -14.37 5.01 -5.56
C MET A 184 -13.22 5.50 -4.66
N ALA A 185 -12.59 6.63 -4.99
CA ALA A 185 -11.61 7.26 -4.10
C ALA A 185 -12.26 7.65 -2.75
N TYR A 186 -13.50 8.14 -2.76
CA TYR A 186 -14.26 8.41 -1.53
C TYR A 186 -14.43 7.17 -0.67
N VAL A 187 -14.99 6.11 -1.25
CA VAL A 187 -15.31 4.87 -0.54
C VAL A 187 -14.07 4.26 0.09
N LEU A 188 -12.95 4.25 -0.64
CA LEU A 188 -11.68 3.75 -0.12
C LEU A 188 -11.14 4.59 1.04
N ASN A 189 -11.29 5.91 1.01
CA ASN A 189 -10.93 6.76 2.15
C ASN A 189 -11.84 6.54 3.35
N VAL A 190 -13.15 6.35 3.12
CA VAL A 190 -14.13 6.04 4.17
C VAL A 190 -13.81 4.71 4.86
N ILE A 191 -13.26 3.73 4.13
CA ILE A 191 -12.78 2.47 4.71
C ILE A 191 -11.43 2.65 5.39
N GLY A 192 -10.48 3.35 4.76
CA GLY A 192 -9.11 3.50 5.24
C GLY A 192 -8.99 4.30 6.54
N VAL A 193 -9.78 5.37 6.71
CA VAL A 193 -9.69 6.25 7.89
C VAL A 193 -10.02 5.53 9.20
N PRO A 194 -11.16 4.81 9.33
CA PRO A 194 -11.45 4.02 10.53
C PRO A 194 -10.38 2.97 10.82
N MET A 195 -9.85 2.31 9.78
CA MET A 195 -8.77 1.32 9.96
C MET A 195 -7.49 1.97 10.51
N LEU A 196 -7.12 3.16 10.02
CA LEU A 196 -5.98 3.90 10.55
C LEU A 196 -6.22 4.37 11.99
N LEU A 197 -7.43 4.85 12.29
CA LEU A 197 -7.82 5.28 13.63
C LEU A 197 -7.72 4.13 14.62
N LEU A 198 -8.33 2.98 14.30
CA LEU A 198 -8.27 1.78 15.13
C LEU A 198 -6.83 1.31 15.31
N SER A 199 -6.05 1.30 14.23
CA SER A 199 -4.62 1.01 14.32
C SER A 199 -3.93 1.94 15.32
N LEU A 200 -4.07 3.28 15.19
CA LEU A 200 -3.43 4.23 16.11
C LEU A 200 -3.86 4.04 17.57
N ILE A 201 -5.14 3.76 17.83
CA ILE A 201 -5.63 3.44 19.18
C ILE A 201 -4.90 2.21 19.74
N LEU A 202 -4.83 1.11 18.98
CA LEU A 202 -4.11 -0.09 19.42
C LEU A 202 -2.61 0.17 19.62
N GLY A 203 -2.01 1.01 18.77
CA GLY A 203 -0.59 1.39 18.90
C GLY A 203 -0.31 2.16 20.19
N VAL A 204 -1.19 3.09 20.56
CA VAL A 204 -1.09 3.83 21.83
C VAL A 204 -1.31 2.91 23.04
N ILE A 205 -2.30 2.03 23.00
CA ILE A 205 -2.53 1.04 24.07
C ILE A 205 -1.31 0.14 24.24
N TRP A 206 -0.76 -0.36 23.13
CA TRP A 206 0.44 -1.19 23.16
C TRP A 206 1.62 -0.45 23.78
N ALA A 207 1.85 0.79 23.35
CA ALA A 207 2.93 1.63 23.88
C ALA A 207 2.76 1.88 25.38
N TYR A 208 1.54 2.12 25.86
CA TYR A 208 1.25 2.34 27.28
C TYR A 208 1.51 1.08 28.14
N VAL A 209 1.21 -0.11 27.63
CA VAL A 209 1.36 -1.37 28.37
C VAL A 209 2.79 -1.92 28.29
N SER A 210 3.51 -1.63 27.21
CA SER A 210 4.79 -2.29 26.88
C SER A 210 6.02 -1.44 27.17
N LEU A 211 5.88 -0.10 27.21
CA LEU A 211 7.00 0.82 27.45
C LEU A 211 6.85 1.49 28.82
N GLU A 212 7.93 1.56 29.58
CA GLU A 212 7.96 2.27 30.86
C GLU A 212 7.78 3.79 30.71
N THR A 213 8.14 4.34 29.55
CA THR A 213 7.92 5.75 29.20
C THR A 213 7.36 5.88 27.78
N LEU A 214 6.28 6.65 27.64
CA LEU A 214 5.68 6.98 26.35
C LEU A 214 6.45 8.13 25.68
N TYR A 215 7.12 7.83 24.58
CA TYR A 215 7.77 8.83 23.74
C TYR A 215 6.75 9.51 22.81
N TRP A 216 5.98 10.45 23.38
CA TRP A 216 4.94 11.21 22.66
C TRP A 216 5.47 12.02 21.46
N PHE A 217 6.76 12.34 21.45
CA PHE A 217 7.40 13.16 20.42
C PHE A 217 8.13 12.35 19.33
N ASP A 218 7.88 11.04 19.24
CA ASP A 218 8.40 10.26 18.14
C ASP A 218 7.81 10.76 16.81
N ALA A 219 8.69 11.05 15.85
CA ALA A 219 8.33 11.68 14.58
C ALA A 219 7.35 10.82 13.76
N LYS A 220 7.47 9.49 13.83
CA LYS A 220 6.58 8.56 13.10
C LYS A 220 5.20 8.50 13.75
N VAL A 221 5.14 8.50 15.08
CA VAL A 221 3.86 8.51 15.81
C VAL A 221 3.11 9.81 15.49
N LEU A 222 3.74 10.97 15.66
CA LEU A 222 3.14 12.26 15.36
C LEU A 222 2.72 12.38 13.89
N GLY A 223 3.58 11.96 12.96
CA GLY A 223 3.26 11.97 11.54
C GLY A 223 2.05 11.10 11.19
N SER A 224 1.86 9.97 11.89
CA SER A 224 0.70 9.10 11.67
C SER A 224 -0.61 9.73 12.16
N PHE A 225 -0.59 10.48 13.28
CA PHE A 225 -1.72 11.31 13.70
C PHE A 225 -2.00 12.45 12.72
N VAL A 226 -0.97 13.10 12.17
CA VAL A 226 -1.13 14.12 11.12
C VAL A 226 -1.81 13.53 9.88
N VAL A 227 -1.38 12.35 9.41
CA VAL A 227 -2.02 11.64 8.29
C VAL A 227 -3.49 11.37 8.60
N LEU A 228 -3.81 10.85 9.78
CA LEU A 228 -5.18 10.61 10.20
C LEU A 228 -6.02 11.90 10.17
N LEU A 229 -5.50 13.00 10.72
CA LEU A 229 -6.19 14.29 10.73
C LEU A 229 -6.43 14.83 9.33
N LEU A 230 -5.44 14.76 8.42
CA LEU A 230 -5.57 15.21 7.04
C LEU A 230 -6.67 14.43 6.29
N TYR A 231 -6.70 13.10 6.41
CA TYR A 231 -7.73 12.29 5.78
C TYR A 231 -9.11 12.43 6.44
N SER A 232 -9.16 12.60 7.77
CA SER A 232 -10.42 12.85 8.49
C SER A 232 -11.02 14.20 8.10
N TYR A 233 -10.19 15.24 8.01
CA TYR A 233 -10.60 16.56 7.54
C TYR A 233 -11.05 16.54 6.08
N TYR A 234 -10.34 15.78 5.22
CA TYR A 234 -10.77 15.53 3.85
C TYR A 234 -12.19 14.95 3.78
N LEU A 235 -12.49 13.89 4.56
CA LEU A 235 -13.81 13.29 4.61
C LEU A 235 -14.87 14.24 5.20
N TYR A 236 -14.52 15.01 6.24
CA TYR A 236 -15.38 16.00 6.85
C TYR A 236 -15.82 17.09 5.86
N ILE A 237 -14.88 17.67 5.12
CA ILE A 237 -15.19 18.65 4.07
C ILE A 237 -16.08 18.00 2.99
N ARG A 238 -15.77 16.76 2.61
CA ARG A 238 -16.49 16.06 1.55
C ARG A 238 -17.95 15.80 1.93
N LEU A 239 -18.21 15.55 3.21
CA LEU A 239 -19.56 15.34 3.75
C LEU A 239 -20.35 16.65 3.87
N ILE A 240 -19.73 17.75 4.31
CA ILE A 240 -20.44 19.00 4.64
C ILE A 240 -20.51 19.97 3.47
N LYS A 241 -19.42 20.10 2.71
CA LYS A 241 -19.31 21.06 1.61
C LYS A 241 -19.49 20.40 0.24
N GLU A 242 -19.87 19.12 0.21
CA GLU A 242 -20.02 18.31 -1.00
C GLU A 242 -18.82 18.45 -1.95
N LEU A 243 -17.60 18.53 -1.39
CA LEU A 243 -16.40 18.75 -2.18
C LEU A 243 -16.18 17.56 -3.13
N GLN A 244 -16.33 17.82 -4.42
CA GLN A 244 -16.20 16.82 -5.46
C GLN A 244 -15.21 17.26 -6.55
N GLY A 245 -14.71 16.26 -7.27
CA GLY A 245 -13.95 16.46 -8.48
C GLY A 245 -12.50 16.88 -8.26
N LYS A 246 -11.99 17.83 -9.07
CA LYS A 246 -10.54 18.09 -9.18
C LYS A 246 -9.90 18.48 -7.85
N VAL A 247 -10.56 19.32 -7.06
CA VAL A 247 -10.02 19.78 -5.77
C VAL A 247 -9.93 18.62 -4.78
N ALA A 248 -10.96 17.75 -4.73
CA ALA A 248 -10.96 16.56 -3.91
C ALA A 248 -9.86 15.57 -4.33
N ALA A 249 -9.68 15.33 -5.64
CA ALA A 249 -8.64 14.46 -6.15
C ALA A 249 -7.22 14.98 -5.82
N LEU A 250 -6.98 16.30 -5.92
CA LEU A 250 -5.71 16.92 -5.55
C LEU A 250 -5.44 16.80 -4.05
N TRP A 251 -6.45 17.05 -3.21
CA TRP A 251 -6.32 16.94 -1.76
C TRP A 251 -5.96 15.51 -1.34
N ASN A 252 -6.68 14.52 -1.88
CA ASN A 252 -6.41 13.12 -1.62
C ASN A 252 -5.01 12.70 -2.08
N THR A 253 -4.57 13.22 -3.23
CA THR A 253 -3.20 13.02 -3.72
C THR A 253 -2.17 13.58 -2.75
N ALA A 254 -2.36 14.79 -2.24
CA ALA A 254 -1.47 15.39 -1.25
C ALA A 254 -1.45 14.57 0.06
N CYS A 255 -2.60 14.12 0.56
CA CYS A 255 -2.67 13.27 1.75
C CYS A 255 -1.87 11.97 1.58
N PHE A 256 -1.96 11.33 0.41
CA PHE A 256 -1.19 10.11 0.14
C PHE A 256 0.32 10.37 0.08
N LEU A 257 0.74 11.50 -0.49
CA LEU A 257 2.16 11.89 -0.49
C LEU A 257 2.68 12.13 0.93
N VAL A 258 1.89 12.79 1.79
CA VAL A 258 2.23 12.96 3.21
C VAL A 258 2.31 11.60 3.91
N LEU A 259 1.41 10.67 3.60
CA LEU A 259 1.46 9.30 4.13
C LEU A 259 2.74 8.58 3.71
N MET A 260 3.14 8.66 2.44
CA MET A 260 4.39 8.06 1.96
C MET A 260 5.63 8.69 2.61
N ILE A 261 5.63 10.02 2.79
CA ILE A 261 6.68 10.73 3.55
C ILE A 261 6.73 10.22 4.99
N ASN A 262 5.60 10.09 5.67
CA ASN A 262 5.54 9.55 7.02
C ASN A 262 6.09 8.12 7.09
N TYR A 263 5.69 7.27 6.15
CA TYR A 263 6.09 5.87 6.11
C TYR A 263 7.60 5.70 5.89
N PHE A 264 8.18 6.37 4.89
CA PHE A 264 9.60 6.22 4.55
C PHE A 264 10.53 7.12 5.36
N LEU A 265 10.26 8.43 5.43
CA LEU A 265 11.17 9.41 6.04
C LEU A 265 11.02 9.45 7.56
N LEU A 266 9.80 9.61 8.08
CA LEU A 266 9.60 9.67 9.53
C LEU A 266 9.79 8.27 10.16
N GLY A 267 9.51 7.21 9.41
CA GLY A 267 9.91 5.85 9.75
C GLY A 267 11.42 5.69 9.94
N SER A 268 12.22 6.29 9.05
CA SER A 268 13.70 6.27 9.16
C SER A 268 14.27 7.19 10.23
N LEU A 269 13.49 8.11 10.81
CA LEU A 269 13.92 9.05 11.85
C LEU A 269 13.37 8.71 13.24
N SER A 270 12.55 7.66 13.33
CA SER A 270 11.96 7.21 14.59
C SER A 270 12.99 6.50 15.46
N GLN A 271 13.08 6.90 16.74
CA GLN A 271 13.98 6.29 17.70
C GLN A 271 13.57 4.84 18.05
N PHE A 272 12.34 4.42 17.73
CA PHE A 272 11.88 3.03 17.87
C PHE A 272 12.41 2.11 16.76
N HIS A 273 12.83 2.66 15.61
CA HIS A 273 13.32 1.90 14.46
C HIS A 273 14.84 1.97 14.27
N TRP A 274 15.55 2.70 15.13
CA TRP A 274 17.02 2.77 15.16
C TRP A 274 17.64 1.72 16.10
N PHE A 275 16.83 1.04 16.90
CA PHE A 275 17.25 -0.07 17.76
C PHE A 275 16.59 -1.40 17.37
N SER A 276 16.13 -1.52 16.12
CA SER A 276 15.64 -2.77 15.53
C SER A 276 16.69 -3.37 14.63
#